data_AF-A0A7I9ZXJ4-F1
#
_entry.id   AF-A0A7I9ZXJ4-F1
#
_cell.length_a   1.000
_cell.length_b   1.000
_cell.length_c   1.000
_cell.angle_alpha   90.00
_cell.angle_beta   90.00
_cell.angle_gamma   90.00
#
_symmetry.space_group_name_H-M   'P 1'
#
loop_
_entity.id
_entity.type
_entity.pdbx_description
1 polymer ?
#
loop_
_entity_poly.entity_id
_entity_poly.type
_entity_poly.pdbx_seq_one_letter_code
_entity_poly.pdbx_strand_id
1 'polypeptide(L)'
;MIIQKLKTWWQSLNYYVVADPADNSITLSKRLFLHIKRNAKEGDTACVFVFRIAKHNAFGFTVNPDIEQPTQLCDIQYNGKYRCIGFESLCPSVGLILYEYGLPCDNKIKLSVSVHRTSQGIIYYQFDKPHAKYIRKHKKG
;
A
#
# COMPACT_ATOMS: atom_id res chain seq x y z
N MET A 1 17.61 -9.18 -16.82
CA MET A 1 16.18 -9.58 -16.72
C MET A 1 15.89 -10.55 -15.56
N ILE A 2 16.70 -11.58 -15.32
CA ILE A 2 16.47 -12.57 -14.24
C ILE A 2 16.72 -11.99 -12.84
N ILE A 3 17.80 -11.23 -12.67
CA ILE A 3 18.18 -10.62 -11.37
C ILE A 3 17.10 -9.64 -10.87
N GLN A 4 16.49 -8.87 -11.78
CA GLN A 4 15.42 -7.94 -11.44
C GLN A 4 14.14 -8.66 -11.02
N LYS A 5 13.78 -9.76 -11.70
CA LYS A 5 12.66 -10.62 -11.29
C LYS A 5 12.86 -11.24 -9.90
N LEU A 6 14.07 -11.71 -9.60
CA LEU A 6 14.42 -12.24 -8.28
C LEU A 6 14.35 -11.16 -7.19
N LYS A 7 14.83 -9.95 -7.48
CA LYS A 7 14.75 -8.80 -6.57
C LYS A 7 13.30 -8.40 -6.28
N THR A 8 12.45 -8.30 -7.31
CA THR A 8 11.02 -8.01 -7.16
C THR A 8 10.30 -9.11 -6.39
N TRP A 9 10.62 -10.38 -6.65
CA TRP A 9 10.06 -11.51 -5.91
C TRP A 9 10.45 -11.47 -4.43
N TRP A 10 11.73 -11.26 -4.12
CA TRP A 10 12.19 -11.11 -2.73
C TRP A 10 11.56 -9.89 -2.04
N GLN A 11 11.41 -8.77 -2.76
CA GLN A 11 10.70 -7.60 -2.24
C GLN A 11 9.23 -7.91 -1.96
N SER A 12 8.52 -8.63 -2.84
CA SER A 12 7.10 -9.02 -2.65
C SER A 12 6.87 -9.91 -1.42
N LEU A 13 7.87 -10.71 -1.04
CA LEU A 13 7.81 -11.50 0.19
C LEU A 13 7.92 -10.64 1.44
N ASN A 14 8.56 -9.47 1.33
CA ASN A 14 8.93 -8.63 2.47
C ASN A 14 8.05 -7.40 2.61
N TYR A 15 7.79 -6.71 1.51
CA TYR A 15 7.00 -5.49 1.44
C TYR A 15 5.68 -5.81 0.76
N TYR A 16 4.64 -5.81 1.58
CA TYR A 16 3.29 -6.06 1.13
C TYR A 16 2.32 -5.37 2.08
N VAL A 17 1.09 -5.21 1.60
CA VAL A 17 -0.06 -4.83 2.40
C VAL A 17 -1.16 -5.86 2.28
N VAL A 18 -2.04 -5.90 3.28
CA VAL A 18 -3.32 -6.59 3.18
C VAL A 18 -4.39 -5.51 3.08
N ALA A 19 -5.06 -5.45 1.93
CA ALA A 19 -6.13 -4.52 1.64
C ALA A 19 -7.47 -5.17 1.94
N ASP A 20 -8.25 -4.57 2.84
CA ASP A 20 -9.59 -5.03 3.20
C ASP A 20 -10.63 -3.99 2.72
N PRO A 21 -11.45 -4.34 1.71
CA PRO A 21 -12.47 -3.42 1.20
C PRO A 21 -13.65 -3.25 2.16
N ALA A 22 -13.85 -4.14 3.14
CA ALA A 22 -15.01 -4.08 4.04
C ALA A 22 -14.95 -2.90 5.02
N ASP A 23 -13.75 -2.54 5.47
CA ASP A 23 -13.48 -1.44 6.41
C ASP A 23 -12.53 -0.38 5.82
N ASN A 24 -12.26 -0.46 4.50
CA ASN A 24 -11.28 0.38 3.81
C ASN A 24 -9.89 0.39 4.48
N SER A 25 -9.50 -0.71 5.14
CA SER A 25 -8.22 -0.78 5.83
C SER A 25 -7.08 -1.31 4.95
N ILE A 26 -5.89 -0.75 5.18
CA ILE A 26 -4.62 -1.20 4.63
C ILE A 26 -3.73 -1.61 5.80
N THR A 27 -3.48 -2.91 5.94
CA THR A 27 -2.55 -3.44 6.95
C THR A 27 -1.14 -3.60 6.36
N LEU A 28 -0.14 -3.02 7.01
CA LEU A 28 1.26 -3.07 6.57
C LEU A 28 1.97 -4.35 7.03
N SER A 29 2.84 -4.91 6.19
CA SER A 29 3.79 -5.93 6.65
C SER A 29 4.78 -5.33 7.66
N LYS A 30 5.26 -6.14 8.61
CA LYS A 30 6.25 -5.70 9.61
C LYS A 30 7.49 -5.07 8.98
N ARG A 31 8.01 -5.67 7.89
CA ARG A 31 9.21 -5.15 7.20
C ARG A 31 8.93 -3.84 6.47
N LEU A 32 7.74 -3.68 5.89
CA LEU A 32 7.33 -2.41 5.27
C LEU A 32 7.18 -1.32 6.32
N PHE A 33 6.52 -1.60 7.44
CA PHE A 33 6.40 -0.66 8.55
C PHE A 33 7.76 -0.23 9.09
N LEU A 34 8.69 -1.16 9.33
CA LEU A 34 10.05 -0.83 9.78
C LEU A 34 10.81 0.00 8.75
N HIS A 35 10.60 -0.24 7.45
CA HIS A 35 11.17 0.58 6.40
C HIS A 35 10.62 2.02 6.44
N ILE A 36 9.30 2.16 6.55
CA ILE A 36 8.64 3.47 6.70
C ILE A 36 9.20 4.19 7.92
N LYS A 37 9.22 3.54 9.09
CA LYS A 37 9.70 4.13 10.35
C LYS A 37 11.14 4.64 10.26
N ARG A 38 12.03 3.94 9.53
CA ARG A 38 13.44 4.34 9.35
C ARG A 38 13.62 5.54 8.41
N ASN A 39 12.66 5.79 7.53
CA ASN A 39 12.76 6.83 6.51
C ASN A 39 11.80 8.02 6.77
N ALA A 40 10.86 7.87 7.69
CA ALA A 40 10.02 8.98 8.15
C ALA A 40 10.90 9.98 8.91
N LYS A 41 10.69 11.28 8.66
CA LYS A 41 11.30 12.34 9.47
C LYS A 41 10.80 12.19 10.92
N GLU A 42 11.68 12.38 11.89
CA GLU A 42 11.31 12.41 13.31
C GLU A 42 10.32 13.56 13.56
N GLY A 43 9.21 13.29 14.24
CA GLY A 43 8.11 14.24 14.43
C GLY A 43 6.79 13.54 14.76
N ASP A 44 5.68 14.29 14.68
CA ASP A 44 4.30 13.88 15.02
C ASP A 44 3.81 12.60 14.31
N THR A 45 2.62 12.15 14.73
CA THR A 45 1.90 10.98 14.22
C THR A 45 2.08 10.80 12.71
N ALA A 46 2.52 9.60 12.30
CA ALA A 46 2.77 9.33 10.89
C ALA A 46 1.45 9.34 10.10
N CYS A 47 1.30 10.34 9.24
CA CYS A 47 0.16 10.53 8.35
C CYS A 47 0.49 10.00 6.95
N VAL A 48 -0.53 9.47 6.28
CA VAL A 48 -0.43 8.87 4.95
C VAL A 48 -1.30 9.64 3.98
N PHE A 49 -0.74 9.92 2.81
CA PHE A 49 -1.52 10.37 1.66
C PHE A 49 -1.53 9.27 0.61
N VAL A 50 -2.72 8.84 0.19
CA VAL A 50 -2.93 7.81 -0.83
C VAL A 50 -3.33 8.49 -2.13
N PHE A 51 -2.74 8.07 -3.25
CA PHE A 51 -2.90 8.73 -4.53
C PHE A 51 -2.83 7.76 -5.72
N ARG A 52 -3.35 8.21 -6.86
CA ARG A 52 -3.26 7.51 -8.14
C ARG A 52 -1.98 7.89 -8.88
N ILE A 53 -1.31 6.90 -9.43
CA ILE A 53 -0.13 7.03 -10.29
C ILE A 53 -0.58 6.79 -11.73
N ALA A 54 -0.96 7.87 -12.43
CA ALA A 54 -1.57 7.81 -13.77
C ALA A 54 -0.73 7.03 -14.78
N LYS A 55 0.59 7.27 -14.81
CA LYS A 55 1.52 6.63 -15.76
C LYS A 55 1.52 5.10 -15.70
N HIS A 56 1.26 4.53 -14.53
CA HIS A 56 1.33 3.08 -14.29
C HIS A 56 -0.05 2.45 -14.10
N ASN A 57 -1.12 3.25 -14.19
CA ASN A 57 -2.46 2.86 -13.77
C ASN A 57 -2.43 2.12 -12.42
N ALA A 58 -1.70 2.71 -11.48
CA ALA A 58 -1.43 2.15 -10.17
C ALA A 58 -1.86 3.12 -9.08
N PHE A 59 -1.88 2.63 -7.85
CA PHE A 59 -2.09 3.42 -6.66
C PHE A 59 -0.86 3.32 -5.77
N GLY A 60 -0.64 4.33 -4.95
CA GLY A 60 0.43 4.31 -3.98
C GLY A 60 0.16 5.28 -2.85
N PHE A 61 1.08 5.31 -1.91
CA PHE A 61 1.00 6.21 -0.77
C PHE A 61 2.37 6.77 -0.42
N THR A 62 2.35 7.93 0.23
CA THR A 62 3.53 8.57 0.82
C THR A 62 3.23 8.89 2.28
N VAL A 63 4.28 9.00 3.08
CA VAL A 63 4.19 9.24 4.53
C VAL A 63 4.71 10.64 4.83
N ASN A 64 3.98 11.38 5.66
CA ASN A 64 4.24 12.76 6.05
C ASN A 64 4.59 13.66 4.86
N PRO A 65 3.73 13.72 3.82
CA PRO A 65 3.98 14.59 2.70
C PRO A 65 3.80 16.06 3.11
N ASP A 66 4.61 16.92 2.51
CA ASP A 66 4.50 18.37 2.66
C ASP A 66 3.46 18.88 1.66
N ILE A 67 2.18 18.90 2.06
CA ILE A 67 1.05 19.30 1.23
C ILE A 67 0.35 20.49 1.88
N GLU A 68 0.40 21.64 1.21
CA GLU A 68 -0.24 22.87 1.68
C GLU A 68 -1.76 22.88 1.43
N GLN A 69 -2.22 22.13 0.41
CA GLN A 69 -3.64 22.09 0.09
C GLN A 69 -4.43 21.26 1.13
N PRO A 70 -5.67 21.64 1.46
CA PRO A 70 -6.56 20.84 2.30
C PRO A 70 -6.75 19.44 1.69
N THR A 71 -6.04 18.46 2.25
CA THR A 71 -5.93 17.11 1.71
C THR A 71 -6.27 16.11 2.80
N GLN A 72 -7.06 15.10 2.44
CA GLN A 72 -7.37 14.01 3.37
C GLN A 72 -6.11 13.18 3.61
N LEU A 73 -5.62 13.21 4.85
CA LEU A 73 -4.54 12.36 5.34
C LEU A 73 -5.11 11.28 6.26
N CYS A 74 -4.39 10.17 6.36
CA CYS A 74 -4.79 9.01 7.13
C CYS A 74 -3.71 8.65 8.14
N ASP A 75 -4.07 8.49 9.41
CA ASP A 75 -3.09 8.12 10.44
C ASP A 75 -2.66 6.66 10.30
N ILE A 76 -1.36 6.41 10.45
CA ILE A 76 -0.88 5.04 10.72
C ILE A 76 -1.15 4.71 12.18
N GLN A 77 -2.00 3.72 12.40
CA GLN A 77 -2.46 3.32 13.74
C GLN A 77 -2.15 1.85 14.01
N TYR A 78 -1.86 1.54 15.28
CA TYR A 78 -1.72 0.17 15.75
C TYR A 78 -3.04 -0.33 16.33
N ASN A 79 -3.57 -1.41 15.77
CA ASN A 79 -4.73 -2.09 16.30
C ASN A 79 -4.30 -3.16 17.31
N GLY A 80 -4.49 -2.88 18.60
CA GLY A 80 -4.10 -3.79 19.69
C GLY A 80 -4.85 -5.13 19.68
N LYS A 81 -6.12 -5.15 19.25
CA LYS A 81 -6.96 -6.35 19.19
C LYS A 81 -6.43 -7.35 18.15
N TYR A 82 -6.06 -6.84 16.97
CA TYR A 82 -5.58 -7.68 15.87
C TYR A 82 -4.05 -7.74 15.75
N ARG A 83 -3.33 -7.02 16.63
CA ARG A 83 -1.87 -6.90 16.65
C ARG A 83 -1.27 -6.52 15.30
N CYS A 84 -1.95 -5.63 14.59
CA CYS A 84 -1.55 -5.16 13.26
C CYS A 84 -1.39 -3.65 13.24
N ILE A 85 -0.63 -3.15 12.27
CA ILE A 85 -0.42 -1.72 12.03
C ILE A 85 -0.84 -1.40 10.61
N GLY A 86 -1.56 -0.31 10.44
CA GLY A 86 -2.18 0.04 9.17
C GLY A 86 -2.79 1.42 9.19
N PHE A 87 -3.55 1.73 8.16
CA PHE A 87 -4.30 2.97 8.03
C PHE A 87 -5.60 2.70 7.27
N GLU A 88 -6.57 3.59 7.41
CA GLU A 88 -7.78 3.59 6.59
C GLU A 88 -7.54 4.42 5.33
N SER A 89 -8.05 3.99 4.18
CA SER A 89 -7.95 4.71 2.91
C SER A 89 -9.34 4.92 2.33
N LEU A 90 -9.87 6.15 2.42
CA LEU A 90 -11.18 6.53 1.88
C LEU A 90 -11.09 7.27 0.53
N CYS A 91 -9.98 7.95 0.27
CA CYS A 91 -9.76 8.70 -0.97
C CYS A 91 -8.33 8.49 -1.49
N PRO A 92 -8.12 7.57 -2.46
CA PRO A 92 -9.08 6.61 -3.00
C PRO A 92 -9.48 5.53 -1.98
N SER A 93 -10.70 4.99 -2.09
CA SER A 93 -11.16 3.90 -1.24
C SER A 93 -10.45 2.59 -1.58
N VAL A 94 -10.32 1.68 -0.61
CA VAL A 94 -9.73 0.34 -0.87
C VAL A 94 -10.56 -0.41 -1.90
N GLY A 95 -11.89 -0.29 -1.85
CA GLY A 95 -12.79 -0.85 -2.85
C GLY A 95 -12.49 -0.36 -4.27
N LEU A 96 -12.26 0.95 -4.44
CA LEU A 96 -11.89 1.53 -5.74
C LEU A 96 -10.54 1.00 -6.24
N ILE A 97 -9.53 0.93 -5.36
CA ILE A 97 -8.21 0.40 -5.70
C ILE A 97 -8.33 -1.03 -6.22
N LEU A 98 -9.06 -1.89 -5.52
CA LEU A 98 -9.25 -3.30 -5.92
C LEU A 98 -10.07 -3.41 -7.22
N TYR A 99 -11.12 -2.60 -7.37
CA TYR A 99 -11.95 -2.57 -8.57
C TYR A 99 -11.13 -2.21 -9.82
N GLU A 100 -10.34 -1.13 -9.79
CA GLU A 100 -9.50 -0.73 -10.92
C GLU A 100 -8.36 -1.74 -11.21
N TYR A 101 -7.95 -2.51 -10.19
CA TYR A 101 -7.02 -3.62 -10.38
C TYR A 101 -7.69 -4.88 -10.95
N GLY A 102 -9.01 -4.92 -11.06
CA GLY A 102 -9.77 -6.10 -11.50
C GLY A 102 -9.75 -7.22 -10.46
N LEU A 103 -9.64 -6.87 -9.19
CA LEU A 103 -9.57 -7.79 -8.06
C LEU A 103 -10.92 -7.88 -7.34
N PRO A 104 -11.21 -9.02 -6.67
CA PRO A 104 -12.43 -9.15 -5.89
C PRO A 104 -12.49 -8.12 -4.76
N CYS A 105 -13.65 -7.49 -4.58
CA CYS A 105 -13.92 -6.53 -3.52
C CYS A 105 -14.67 -7.15 -2.33
N ASP A 106 -14.81 -8.47 -2.29
CA ASP A 106 -15.51 -9.23 -1.25
C ASP A 106 -14.54 -9.91 -0.25
N ASN A 107 -13.23 -9.85 -0.51
CA ASN A 107 -12.21 -10.52 0.29
C ASN A 107 -11.02 -9.61 0.55
N LYS A 108 -10.29 -9.89 1.63
CA LYS A 108 -9.00 -9.25 1.91
C LYS A 108 -7.96 -9.72 0.89
N ILE A 109 -7.24 -8.79 0.26
CA ILE A 109 -6.26 -9.08 -0.77
C ILE A 109 -4.86 -8.66 -0.33
N LYS A 110 -3.88 -9.57 -0.45
CA LYS A 110 -2.47 -9.24 -0.28
C LYS A 110 -1.92 -8.59 -1.55
N LEU A 111 -1.43 -7.36 -1.45
CA LEU A 111 -0.77 -6.63 -2.54
C LEU A 111 0.72 -6.47 -2.22
N SER A 112 1.58 -6.70 -3.21
CA SER A 112 3.01 -6.41 -3.05
C SER A 112 3.22 -4.90 -3.08
N VAL A 113 4.29 -4.43 -2.44
CA VAL A 113 4.63 -3.01 -2.42
C VAL A 113 6.01 -2.76 -3.00
N SER A 114 6.06 -1.93 -4.03
CA SER A 114 7.30 -1.40 -4.58
C SER A 114 7.63 -0.05 -3.96
N VAL A 115 8.89 0.11 -3.54
CA VAL A 115 9.39 1.37 -2.95
C VAL A 115 10.08 2.17 -4.05
N HIS A 116 9.66 3.42 -4.20
CA HIS A 116 10.18 4.34 -5.19
C HIS A 116 10.64 5.64 -4.54
N ARG A 117 11.56 6.34 -5.21
CA ARG A 117 12.05 7.66 -4.80
C ARG A 117 11.96 8.61 -5.98
N THR A 118 11.35 9.77 -5.77
CA THR A 118 11.28 10.83 -6.79
C THR A 118 12.63 11.54 -6.93
N SER A 119 12.80 12.34 -7.97
CA SER A 119 13.99 13.20 -8.15
C SER A 119 14.17 14.22 -7.02
N GLN A 120 13.07 14.61 -6.36
CA GLN A 120 13.06 15.49 -5.19
C GLN A 120 13.38 14.73 -3.88
N GLY A 121 13.66 13.43 -3.95
CA GLY A 121 14.02 12.62 -2.81
C GLY A 121 12.84 12.09 -1.98
N ILE A 122 11.59 12.37 -2.37
CA ILE A 122 10.37 11.89 -1.72
C ILE A 122 10.21 10.39 -1.98
N ILE A 123 9.95 9.62 -0.92
CA ILE A 123 9.70 8.18 -1.02
C ILE A 123 8.21 7.93 -1.14
N TYR A 124 7.81 7.11 -2.11
CA TYR A 124 6.45 6.60 -2.20
C TYR A 124 6.42 5.08 -2.35
N TYR A 125 5.29 4.52 -1.95
CA TYR A 125 5.04 3.10 -1.85
C TYR A 125 3.91 2.73 -2.80
N GLN A 126 4.24 2.08 -3.91
CA GLN A 126 3.26 1.67 -4.92
C GLN A 126 2.63 0.33 -4.53
N PHE A 127 1.31 0.23 -4.61
CA PHE A 127 0.60 -1.04 -4.57
C PHE A 127 0.75 -1.74 -5.92
N ASP A 128 1.46 -2.87 -5.95
CA ASP A 128 1.70 -3.57 -7.21
C ASP A 128 0.47 -4.36 -7.63
N LYS A 129 -0.01 -4.05 -8.83
CA LYS A 129 -1.12 -4.78 -9.45
C LYS A 129 -0.72 -6.26 -9.62
N PRO A 130 -1.47 -7.21 -9.05
CA PRO A 130 -1.19 -8.63 -9.23
C PRO A 130 -1.25 -8.98 -10.71
N HIS A 131 -0.26 -9.72 -11.20
CA HIS A 131 -0.32 -10.22 -12.57
C HIS A 131 -1.52 -11.17 -12.69
N ALA A 132 -2.30 -11.06 -13.78
CA ALA A 132 -3.53 -11.85 -13.98
C ALA A 132 -3.33 -13.37 -13.83
N LYS A 133 -2.10 -13.86 -14.03
CA LYS A 133 -1.71 -15.28 -13.87
C LYS A 133 -1.67 -15.75 -12.40
N TYR A 134 -1.57 -14.83 -11.45
CA TYR A 134 -1.46 -15.12 -10.01
C TYR A 134 -2.72 -14.75 -9.22
N ILE A 135 -3.74 -14.21 -9.88
CA ILE A 135 -5.06 -14.01 -9.28
C ILE A 135 -5.68 -15.41 -9.11
N ARG A 136 -5.53 -15.99 -7.91
CA ARG A 136 -6.24 -17.23 -7.55
C ARG A 136 -7.72 -16.90 -7.54
N LYS A 137 -8.45 -17.38 -8.55
CA LYS A 137 -9.92 -17.41 -8.52
C LYS A 137 -10.31 -18.34 -7.37
N HIS A 138 -10.70 -17.79 -6.23
CA HIS A 138 -11.39 -18.59 -5.22
C HIS A 138 -12.74 -19.00 -5.84
N LYS A 139 -12.85 -20.26 -6.27
CA LYS A 139 -14.17 -20.87 -6.47
C LYS A 139 -14.75 -21.05 -5.08
N LYS A 140 -15.84 -20.35 -4.77
CA LYS A 140 -16.72 -20.75 -3.67
C LYS A 140 -17.24 -22.15 -4.02
N GLY A 141 -16.87 -23.13 -3.20
CA GLY A 141 -17.50 -24.44 -3.17
C GLY A 141 -18.79 -24.38 -2.38
#